data_AF-A0A959BJJ4-F1
#
_entry.id   AF-A0A959BJJ4-F1
#
_cell.length_a   1.000
_cell.length_b   1.000
_cell.length_c   1.000
_cell.angle_alpha   90.00
_cell.angle_beta   90.00
_cell.angle_gamma   90.00
#
_symmetry.space_group_name_H-M   'P 1'
#
loop_
_entity.id
_entity.type
_entity.pdbx_description
1 polymer ?
#
loop_
_entity_poly.entity_id
_entity_poly.type
_entity_poly.pdbx_seq_one_letter_code
_entity_poly.pdbx_strand_id
1 'polypeptide(L)'
;MAQYDKNKPSENGRRPSGPDGEEPRGSFTSNSWIIYILFALLLAQAFFYFNSSETKEISWTEFRQQMLANQDVAKITVVNKEIAEVFIKKEKLGKGRYSDIDSSSAGPQYTLNIGSIETFERSLEEAQKDIPPENRININYENRTNWWGGILSWILPFAIIIGIWLFILRRMRPG
;
A
#
# COMPACT_ATOMS: atom_id res chain seq x y z
N MET A 1 -74.59 -43.12 47.69
CA MET A 1 -75.52 -42.45 46.75
C MET A 1 -75.10 -41.00 46.62
N ALA A 2 -75.02 -40.53 45.38
CA ALA A 2 -74.63 -39.18 44.98
C ALA A 2 -75.62 -38.11 45.44
N GLN A 3 -75.19 -36.86 45.56
CA GLN A 3 -75.52 -35.81 44.58
C GLN A 3 -74.66 -34.57 44.83
N TYR A 4 -74.33 -33.94 43.72
CA TYR A 4 -73.39 -32.85 43.51
C TYR A 4 -74.17 -31.58 43.12
N ASP A 5 -73.51 -30.43 43.24
CA ASP A 5 -73.78 -29.13 42.59
C ASP A 5 -74.78 -28.14 43.25
N LYS A 6 -74.29 -26.92 43.58
CA LYS A 6 -74.61 -25.70 42.82
C LYS A 6 -73.89 -24.42 43.27
N ASN A 7 -73.27 -23.76 42.26
CA ASN A 7 -73.17 -22.29 42.05
C ASN A 7 -71.79 -21.56 42.19
N LYS A 8 -70.88 -21.79 41.20
CA LYS A 8 -70.20 -20.89 40.20
C LYS A 8 -70.21 -19.33 40.32
N PRO A 9 -69.39 -18.55 39.53
CA PRO A 9 -68.22 -18.87 38.64
C PRO A 9 -67.02 -17.87 38.62
N SER A 10 -65.97 -18.22 37.85
CA SER A 10 -64.99 -17.37 37.10
C SER A 10 -63.88 -16.67 37.94
N GLU A 11 -62.58 -16.62 37.59
CA GLU A 11 -61.94 -16.55 36.28
C GLU A 11 -60.45 -16.94 36.35
N ASN A 12 -59.96 -17.31 35.17
CA ASN A 12 -58.67 -17.85 34.77
C ASN A 12 -57.48 -16.89 34.99
N GLY A 13 -56.44 -17.33 35.71
CA GLY A 13 -55.18 -16.57 35.88
C GLY A 13 -53.97 -17.48 35.77
N ARG A 14 -53.48 -17.66 34.54
CA ARG A 14 -52.32 -18.49 34.17
C ARG A 14 -51.05 -17.99 34.87
N ARG A 15 -50.28 -18.92 35.45
CA ARG A 15 -48.89 -18.71 35.87
C ARG A 15 -47.98 -18.59 34.65
N PRO A 16 -46.97 -17.73 34.66
CA PRO A 16 -45.75 -17.98 33.90
C PRO A 16 -44.61 -18.31 34.86
N SER A 17 -44.07 -19.51 34.72
CA SER A 17 -42.71 -19.86 35.15
C SER A 17 -41.75 -19.00 34.33
N GLY A 18 -41.03 -18.09 34.98
CA GLY A 18 -39.94 -17.34 34.34
C GLY A 18 -38.71 -18.25 34.20
N PRO A 19 -38.04 -18.29 33.04
CA PRO A 19 -36.77 -18.98 32.94
C PRO A 19 -35.67 -18.10 33.54
N ASP A 20 -35.06 -18.61 34.61
CA ASP A 20 -33.71 -18.22 35.00
C ASP A 20 -32.77 -18.63 33.86
N GLY A 21 -32.02 -17.71 33.27
CA GLY A 21 -31.04 -18.10 32.26
C GLY A 21 -30.54 -16.99 31.36
N GLU A 22 -29.37 -16.48 31.75
CA GLU A 22 -28.31 -16.00 30.86
C GLU A 22 -28.57 -14.70 30.09
N GLU A 23 -27.86 -13.65 30.52
CA GLU A 23 -27.51 -12.51 29.67
C GLU A 23 -27.05 -13.00 28.29
N PRO A 24 -27.38 -12.32 27.19
CA PRO A 24 -26.85 -12.67 25.89
C PRO A 24 -25.35 -12.35 25.91
N ARG A 25 -24.54 -13.33 26.34
CA ARG A 25 -23.10 -13.35 26.08
C ARG A 25 -22.99 -13.42 24.57
N GLY A 26 -22.75 -12.26 23.96
CA GLY A 26 -22.44 -12.16 22.54
C GLY A 26 -21.34 -13.18 22.23
N SER A 27 -21.69 -14.25 21.52
CA SER A 27 -20.77 -15.31 21.18
C SER A 27 -19.87 -14.84 20.04
N PHE A 28 -18.90 -13.98 20.36
CA PHE A 28 -17.88 -13.49 19.44
C PHE A 28 -16.63 -14.38 19.40
N THR A 29 -16.72 -15.66 19.79
CA THR A 29 -15.49 -16.46 20.02
C THR A 29 -15.61 -17.89 19.51
N SER A 30 -15.42 -18.04 18.21
CA SER A 30 -14.83 -19.28 17.65
C SER A 30 -13.90 -19.01 16.47
N ASN A 31 -13.96 -17.82 15.85
CA ASN A 31 -13.19 -17.49 14.65
C ASN A 31 -12.24 -16.29 14.85
N SER A 32 -11.89 -15.97 16.09
CA SER A 32 -11.02 -14.84 16.43
C SER A 32 -9.64 -14.91 15.75
N TRP A 33 -9.17 -16.12 15.40
CA TRP A 33 -7.95 -16.33 14.62
C TRP A 33 -7.94 -15.63 13.26
N ILE A 34 -9.10 -15.43 12.63
CA ILE A 34 -9.21 -14.72 11.35
C ILE A 34 -9.09 -13.22 11.53
N ILE A 35 -9.58 -12.70 12.65
CA ILE A 35 -9.39 -11.30 13.02
C ILE A 35 -7.89 -11.03 13.22
N TYR A 36 -7.16 -11.94 13.87
CA TYR A 36 -5.70 -11.82 14.02
C TYR A 36 -4.95 -11.91 12.68
N ILE A 37 -5.36 -12.77 11.74
CA ILE A 37 -4.76 -12.83 10.39
C ILE A 37 -5.03 -11.55 9.61
N LEU A 38 -6.26 -11.04 9.64
CA LEU A 38 -6.62 -9.77 9.01
C LEU A 38 -5.82 -8.62 9.61
N PHE A 39 -5.68 -8.60 10.94
CA PHE A 39 -4.88 -7.59 11.64
C PHE A 39 -3.39 -7.69 11.28
N ALA A 40 -2.83 -8.90 11.21
CA ALA A 40 -1.45 -9.13 10.77
C ALA A 40 -1.22 -8.71 9.31
N LEU A 41 -2.18 -8.96 8.41
CA LEU A 41 -2.13 -8.50 7.02
C LEU A 41 -2.15 -6.97 6.96
N LEU A 42 -2.99 -6.32 7.76
CA LEU A 42 -3.06 -4.86 7.87
C LEU A 42 -1.76 -4.27 8.40
N LEU A 43 -1.15 -4.90 9.41
CA LEU A 43 0.16 -4.51 9.94
C LEU A 43 1.28 -4.71 8.92
N ALA A 44 1.28 -5.83 8.19
CA ALA A 44 2.25 -6.07 7.11
C ALA A 44 2.10 -5.03 6.00
N GLN A 45 0.87 -4.68 5.62
CA GLN A 45 0.61 -3.61 4.65
C GLN A 45 1.09 -2.26 5.16
N ALA A 46 0.78 -1.89 6.42
CA ALA A 46 1.26 -0.66 7.03
C ALA A 46 2.79 -0.63 7.06
N PHE A 47 3.42 -1.74 7.44
CA PHE A 47 4.88 -1.87 7.45
C PHE A 47 5.46 -1.65 6.04
N PHE A 48 4.93 -2.30 5.00
CA PHE A 48 5.40 -2.06 3.62
C PHE A 48 5.16 -0.63 3.15
N TYR A 49 4.05 -0.01 3.53
CA TYR A 49 3.76 1.38 3.17
C TYR A 49 4.76 2.36 3.81
N PHE A 50 5.08 2.16 5.10
CA PHE A 50 6.04 2.99 5.83
C PHE A 50 7.51 2.69 5.46
N ASN A 51 7.81 1.50 4.95
CA ASN A 51 9.17 1.12 4.51
C ASN A 51 9.37 1.24 2.99
N SER A 52 8.38 1.75 2.24
CA SER A 52 8.58 2.02 0.83
C SER A 52 9.65 3.09 0.71
N SER A 53 10.78 2.76 0.08
CA SER A 53 11.89 3.68 -0.15
C SER A 53 11.38 4.85 -0.98
N GLU A 54 11.20 6.01 -0.35
CA GLU A 54 10.89 7.25 -1.06
C GLU A 54 12.09 7.63 -1.92
N THR A 55 11.87 7.68 -3.23
CA THR A 55 12.81 8.32 -4.15
C THR A 55 12.84 9.82 -3.82
N LYS A 56 14.03 10.37 -3.59
CA LYS A 56 14.17 11.78 -3.19
C LYS A 56 13.95 12.67 -4.41
N GLU A 57 12.95 13.55 -4.35
CA GLU A 57 12.76 14.59 -5.36
C GLU A 57 13.85 15.68 -5.20
N ILE A 58 14.46 16.10 -6.30
CA ILE A 58 15.52 17.11 -6.34
C ILE A 58 15.23 18.17 -7.42
N SER A 59 15.81 19.35 -7.25
CA SER A 59 15.75 20.40 -8.27
C SER A 59 16.79 20.23 -9.38
N TRP A 60 16.57 20.88 -10.53
CA TRP A 60 17.53 20.89 -11.64
C TRP A 60 18.89 21.46 -11.21
N THR A 61 18.88 22.50 -10.37
CA THR A 61 20.10 23.13 -9.86
C THR A 61 20.93 22.17 -9.03
N GLU A 62 20.29 21.42 -8.12
CA GLU A 62 20.98 20.42 -7.29
C GLU A 62 21.51 19.28 -8.14
N PHE A 63 20.70 18.77 -9.07
CA PHE A 63 21.13 17.75 -10.01
C PHE A 63 22.38 18.18 -10.80
N ARG A 64 22.37 19.40 -11.36
CA ARG A 64 23.49 19.96 -12.12
C ARG A 64 24.75 20.13 -11.27
N GLN A 65 24.62 20.75 -10.11
CA GLN A 65 25.79 21.12 -9.29
C GLN A 65 26.38 19.96 -8.51
N GLN A 66 25.56 19.00 -8.10
CA GLN A 66 25.98 17.98 -7.13
C GLN A 66 26.14 16.60 -7.76
N MET A 67 25.45 16.31 -8.87
CA MET A 67 25.47 14.98 -9.49
C MET A 67 26.16 15.01 -10.85
N LEU A 68 25.73 15.92 -11.74
CA LEU A 68 26.33 16.07 -13.07
C LEU A 68 27.77 16.56 -12.99
N ALA A 69 28.03 17.61 -12.22
CA ALA A 69 29.38 18.17 -12.08
C ALA A 69 30.40 17.16 -11.52
N ASN A 70 29.95 16.25 -10.64
CA ASN A 70 30.79 15.21 -10.04
C ASN A 70 30.82 13.90 -10.85
N GLN A 71 30.11 13.84 -11.99
CA GLN A 71 29.98 12.67 -12.84
C GLN A 71 29.48 11.40 -12.09
N ASP A 72 28.60 11.60 -11.10
CA ASP A 72 28.05 10.53 -10.27
C ASP A 72 26.87 9.81 -10.95
N VAL A 73 26.30 10.43 -11.99
CA VAL A 73 25.12 9.92 -12.70
C VAL A 73 25.54 8.80 -13.66
N ALA A 74 24.82 7.69 -13.62
CA ALA A 74 25.00 6.55 -14.52
C ALA A 74 24.05 6.62 -15.73
N LYS A 75 22.78 6.93 -15.49
CA LYS A 75 21.76 7.04 -16.54
C LYS A 75 20.60 7.92 -16.09
N ILE A 76 19.89 8.48 -17.05
CA ILE A 76 18.65 9.24 -16.83
C ILE A 76 17.53 8.54 -17.59
N THR A 77 16.37 8.38 -16.96
CA THR A 77 15.16 7.87 -17.62
C THR A 77 14.01 8.83 -17.42
N VAL A 78 13.54 9.45 -18.51
CA VAL A 78 12.38 10.32 -18.50
C VAL A 78 11.13 9.47 -18.54
N VAL A 79 10.36 9.50 -17.45
CA VAL A 79 9.10 8.79 -17.28
C VAL A 79 7.93 9.73 -17.52
N ASN A 80 7.00 9.31 -18.38
CA ASN A 80 5.75 10.01 -18.68
C ASN A 80 5.94 11.47 -19.13
N LYS A 81 7.10 11.81 -19.69
CA LYS A 81 7.45 13.17 -20.17
C LYS A 81 7.49 14.27 -19.10
N GLU A 82 7.30 13.92 -17.84
CA GLU A 82 7.16 14.88 -16.74
C GLU A 82 8.26 14.71 -15.68
N ILE A 83 8.73 13.48 -15.47
CA ILE A 83 9.67 13.14 -14.41
C ILE A 83 10.93 12.52 -15.01
N ALA A 84 12.11 13.06 -14.68
CA ALA A 84 13.38 12.42 -14.95
C ALA A 84 13.84 11.62 -13.73
N GLU A 85 13.93 10.31 -13.88
CA GLU A 85 14.54 9.40 -12.93
C GLU A 85 16.05 9.37 -13.12
N VAL A 86 16.78 9.70 -12.05
CA VAL A 86 18.24 9.74 -12.04
C VAL A 86 18.76 8.50 -11.33
N PHE A 87 19.64 7.79 -12.02
CA PHE A 87 20.34 6.63 -11.48
C PHE A 87 21.79 6.99 -11.20
N ILE A 88 22.23 6.72 -9.99
CA ILE A 88 23.60 6.98 -9.54
C ILE A 88 24.47 5.75 -9.80
N LYS A 89 25.75 5.97 -10.12
CA LYS A 89 26.73 4.89 -10.29
C LYS A 89 26.84 4.07 -9.00
N LYS A 90 26.79 2.75 -9.13
CA LYS A 90 26.82 1.82 -7.99
C LYS A 90 28.04 2.01 -7.08
N GLU A 91 29.17 2.41 -7.64
CA GLU A 91 30.41 2.69 -6.90
C GLU A 91 30.32 3.87 -5.92
N LYS A 92 29.39 4.79 -6.17
CA LYS A 92 29.13 6.00 -5.36
C LYS A 92 28.01 5.77 -4.35
N LEU A 93 27.14 4.79 -4.55
CA LEU A 93 26.09 4.43 -3.60
C LEU A 93 26.69 3.96 -2.26
N GLY A 94 26.06 4.34 -1.15
CA GLY A 94 26.53 4.00 0.20
C GLY A 94 27.79 4.77 0.64
N LYS A 95 28.23 5.79 -0.12
CA LYS A 95 29.40 6.61 0.21
C LYS A 95 29.09 8.11 0.11
N GLY A 96 29.70 8.90 0.99
CA GLY A 96 29.61 10.36 0.97
C GLY A 96 28.16 10.85 0.99
N ARG A 97 27.76 11.62 -0.03
CA ARG A 97 26.40 12.18 -0.17
C ARG A 97 25.32 11.12 -0.36
N TYR A 98 25.67 9.93 -0.83
CA TYR A 98 24.72 8.84 -1.12
C TYR A 98 24.75 7.74 -0.04
N SER A 99 25.25 8.06 1.17
CA SER A 99 25.27 7.13 2.32
C SER A 99 23.88 6.63 2.71
N ASP A 100 22.88 7.50 2.56
CA ASP A 100 21.50 7.23 2.97
C ASP A 100 20.76 6.33 1.97
N ILE A 101 21.40 6.03 0.84
CA ILE A 101 20.82 5.24 -0.24
C ILE A 101 21.39 3.83 -0.16
N ASP A 102 20.50 2.85 -0.07
CA ASP A 102 20.90 1.45 -0.12
C ASP A 102 21.63 1.17 -1.44
N SER A 103 22.88 0.74 -1.34
CA SER A 103 23.71 0.31 -2.48
C SER A 103 23.12 -0.88 -3.25
N SER A 104 22.20 -1.62 -2.63
CA SER A 104 21.44 -2.72 -3.24
C SER A 104 20.19 -2.24 -3.99
N SER A 105 19.82 -0.96 -3.87
CA SER A 105 18.65 -0.41 -4.56
C SER A 105 18.89 -0.42 -6.08
N ALA A 106 18.10 -1.24 -6.78
CA ALA A 106 18.13 -1.31 -8.25
C ALA A 106 17.24 -0.25 -8.92
N GLY A 107 16.43 0.46 -8.13
CA GLY A 107 15.50 1.50 -8.59
C GLY A 107 16.17 2.86 -8.80
N PRO A 108 15.38 3.88 -9.20
CA PRO A 108 15.85 5.25 -9.27
C PRO A 108 16.12 5.82 -7.87
N GLN A 109 17.23 6.54 -7.73
CA GLN A 109 17.64 7.13 -6.46
C GLN A 109 17.03 8.52 -6.25
N TYR A 110 16.92 9.27 -7.35
CA TYR A 110 16.37 10.61 -7.35
C TYR A 110 15.39 10.79 -8.50
N THR A 111 14.42 11.66 -8.29
CA THR A 111 13.47 12.10 -9.30
C THR A 111 13.57 13.61 -9.45
N LEU A 112 13.44 14.09 -10.68
CA LEU A 112 13.43 15.49 -11.02
C LEU A 112 12.18 15.77 -11.83
N ASN A 113 11.38 16.74 -11.42
CA ASN A 113 10.32 17.26 -12.29
C ASN A 113 10.94 18.14 -13.38
N ILE A 114 10.82 17.71 -14.63
CA ILE A 114 11.43 18.40 -15.77
C ILE A 114 10.52 19.45 -16.41
N GLY A 115 9.20 19.37 -16.17
CA GLY A 115 8.18 20.22 -16.78
C GLY A 115 8.02 20.00 -18.30
N SER A 116 9.08 20.25 -19.08
CA SER A 116 9.16 20.04 -20.53
C SER A 116 10.41 19.25 -20.89
N ILE A 117 10.23 18.26 -21.76
CA ILE A 117 11.34 17.43 -22.29
C ILE A 117 12.36 18.30 -23.02
N GLU A 118 11.89 19.21 -23.86
CA GLU A 118 12.75 20.00 -24.76
C GLU A 118 13.66 20.94 -23.96
N THR A 119 13.12 21.50 -22.87
CA THR A 119 13.89 22.39 -21.97
C THR A 119 14.94 21.58 -21.21
N PHE A 120 14.57 20.39 -20.75
CA PHE A 120 15.47 19.49 -20.06
C PHE A 120 16.61 18.98 -20.95
N GLU A 121 16.30 18.50 -22.15
CA GLU A 121 17.29 18.03 -23.12
C GLU A 121 18.29 19.14 -23.46
N ARG A 122 17.80 20.34 -23.80
CA ARG A 122 18.67 21.49 -24.09
C ARG A 122 19.57 21.84 -22.91
N SER A 123 19.01 21.87 -21.70
CA SER A 123 19.76 22.22 -20.49
C SER A 123 20.80 21.14 -20.14
N LEU A 124 20.48 19.87 -20.40
CA LEU A 124 21.39 18.75 -20.21
C LEU A 124 22.51 18.76 -21.24
N GLU A 125 22.19 18.98 -22.52
CA GLU A 125 23.19 19.14 -23.57
C GLU A 125 24.16 20.28 -23.25
N GLU A 126 23.63 21.43 -22.81
CA GLU A 126 24.45 22.56 -22.40
C GLU A 126 25.34 22.24 -21.20
N ALA A 127 24.81 21.54 -20.19
CA ALA A 127 25.59 21.11 -19.03
C ALA A 127 26.66 20.06 -19.37
N GLN A 128 26.50 19.33 -20.47
CA GLN A 128 27.42 18.29 -20.94
C GLN A 128 28.36 18.74 -22.06
N LYS A 129 28.32 20.02 -22.48
CA LYS A 129 29.21 20.55 -23.53
C LYS A 129 30.69 20.35 -23.21
N ASP A 130 31.05 20.55 -21.95
CA ASP A 130 32.43 20.42 -21.45
C ASP A 130 32.79 18.99 -21.04
N ILE A 131 31.83 18.04 -21.13
CA ILE A 131 32.03 16.64 -20.77
C ILE A 131 32.44 15.84 -22.03
N PRO A 132 33.52 15.04 -21.94
CA PRO A 132 33.94 14.17 -23.03
C PRO A 132 32.80 13.24 -23.50
N PRO A 133 32.67 12.96 -24.80
CA PRO A 133 31.60 12.13 -25.37
C PRO A 133 31.42 10.77 -24.66
N GLU A 134 32.51 10.14 -24.24
CA GLU A 134 32.53 8.87 -23.52
C GLU A 134 31.91 8.92 -22.12
N ASN A 135 31.85 10.11 -21.51
CA ASN A 135 31.27 10.33 -20.18
C ASN A 135 29.91 11.01 -20.25
N ARG A 136 29.35 11.22 -21.45
CA ARG A 136 28.01 11.78 -21.61
C ARG A 136 26.95 10.77 -21.18
N ILE A 137 25.95 11.29 -20.51
CA ILE A 137 24.84 10.53 -19.96
C ILE A 137 23.77 10.41 -21.03
N ASN A 138 23.36 9.18 -21.29
CA ASN A 138 22.26 8.88 -22.19
C ASN A 138 20.90 9.12 -21.50
N ILE A 139 19.98 9.71 -22.24
CA ILE A 139 18.58 9.88 -21.83
C ILE A 139 17.77 8.72 -22.44
N ASN A 140 17.09 7.97 -21.59
CA ASN A 140 16.07 7.01 -22.01
C ASN A 140 14.69 7.60 -21.78
N TYR A 141 13.71 7.22 -22.61
CA TYR A 141 12.32 7.63 -22.45
C TYR A 141 11.46 6.41 -22.20
N GLU A 142 10.58 6.51 -21.22
CA GLU A 142 9.69 5.43 -20.84
C GLU A 142 8.32 5.99 -20.49
N ASN A 143 7.26 5.35 -20.96
CA ASN A 143 5.92 5.63 -20.47
C ASN A 143 5.54 4.50 -19.53
N ARG A 144 5.43 4.81 -18.24
CA ARG A 144 5.06 3.85 -17.21
C ARG A 144 3.67 4.17 -16.72
N THR A 145 2.78 3.19 -16.84
CA THR A 145 1.44 3.26 -16.26
C THR A 145 1.37 2.27 -15.10
N ASN A 146 1.12 2.78 -13.89
CA ASN A 146 1.03 1.94 -12.69
C ASN A 146 -0.36 1.28 -12.56
N TRP A 147 -0.70 0.39 -13.48
CA TRP A 147 -1.97 -0.34 -13.47
C TRP A 147 -2.10 -1.23 -12.23
N TRP A 148 -1.04 -1.97 -11.90
CA TRP A 148 -1.07 -2.95 -10.81
C TRP A 148 -1.20 -2.30 -9.43
N GLY A 149 -0.50 -1.20 -9.17
CA GLY A 149 -0.61 -0.49 -7.89
C GLY A 149 -2.02 0.05 -7.65
N GLY A 150 -2.61 0.70 -8.65
CA GLY A 150 -3.97 1.24 -8.55
C GLY A 150 -5.03 0.15 -8.45
N ILE A 151 -4.95 -0.88 -9.30
CA ILE A 151 -5.89 -2.00 -9.30
C ILE A 151 -5.82 -2.77 -7.98
N LEU A 152 -4.63 -3.09 -7.47
CA LEU A 152 -4.48 -3.87 -6.25
C LEU A 152 -4.96 -3.07 -5.03
N SER A 153 -4.64 -1.78 -4.95
CA SER A 153 -5.12 -0.91 -3.88
C SER A 153 -6.65 -0.80 -3.87
N TRP A 154 -7.29 -0.84 -5.04
CA TRP A 154 -8.75 -0.78 -5.15
C TRP A 154 -9.43 -2.13 -4.91
N ILE A 155 -8.85 -3.24 -5.39
CA ILE A 155 -9.41 -4.59 -5.28
C ILE A 155 -9.27 -5.15 -3.86
N LEU A 156 -8.19 -4.82 -3.15
CA LEU A 156 -7.89 -5.36 -1.81
C LEU A 156 -9.04 -5.21 -0.79
N PRO A 157 -9.71 -4.05 -0.62
CA PRO A 157 -10.85 -3.93 0.29
C PRO A 157 -12.02 -4.85 -0.10
N PHE A 158 -12.33 -5.00 -1.39
CA PHE A 158 -13.37 -5.92 -1.86
C PHE A 158 -12.98 -7.38 -1.67
N ALA A 159 -11.72 -7.72 -1.93
CA ALA A 159 -11.19 -9.07 -1.73
C ALA A 159 -11.28 -9.50 -0.26
N ILE A 160 -11.02 -8.59 0.69
CA ILE A 160 -11.22 -8.83 2.13
C ILE A 160 -12.70 -9.10 2.45
N ILE A 161 -13.61 -8.27 1.96
CA ILE A 161 -15.06 -8.45 2.20
C ILE A 161 -15.55 -9.79 1.64
N ILE A 162 -15.18 -10.11 0.39
CA ILE A 162 -15.53 -11.38 -0.26
C ILE A 162 -14.93 -12.55 0.52
N GLY A 163 -13.68 -12.44 0.97
CA GLY A 163 -13.02 -13.46 1.79
C GLY A 163 -13.76 -13.72 3.11
N ILE A 164 -14.17 -12.66 3.81
CA ILE A 164 -14.97 -12.78 5.04
C ILE A 164 -16.34 -13.41 4.75
N TRP A 165 -17.00 -12.98 3.68
CA TRP A 165 -18.34 -13.46 3.31
C TRP A 165 -18.32 -14.95 2.93
N LEU A 166 -17.37 -15.37 2.09
CA LEU A 166 -17.16 -16.78 1.73
C LEU A 166 -16.81 -17.64 2.94
N PHE A 167 -16.02 -17.10 3.87
CA PHE A 167 -15.68 -17.79 5.10
C PHE A 167 -16.91 -18.04 6.00
N ILE A 168 -17.78 -17.04 6.15
CA ILE A 168 -19.05 -17.18 6.89
C ILE A 168 -19.94 -18.25 6.23
N LEU A 169 -20.13 -18.18 4.91
CA LEU A 169 -20.95 -19.14 4.16
C LEU A 169 -20.40 -20.57 4.23
N ARG A 170 -19.08 -20.73 4.19
CA ARG A 170 -18.45 -22.05 4.31
C ARG A 170 -18.67 -22.67 5.69
N ARG A 171 -18.76 -21.86 6.75
CA ARG A 171 -18.96 -22.36 8.12
C ARG A 171 -20.42 -22.67 8.46
N MET A 172 -21.37 -22.14 7.70
CA MET A 172 -22.81 -22.35 7.92
C MET A 172 -23.38 -23.58 7.20
N ARG A 173 -22.56 -24.43 6.55
CA ARG A 173 -23.05 -25.74 6.07
C ARG A 173 -23.47 -26.57 7.27
N PRO A 174 -24.78 -26.85 7.47
CA PRO A 174 -25.20 -27.84 8.45
C PRO A 174 -24.70 -29.18 7.94
N GLY A 175 -23.91 -29.88 8.76
CA GLY A 175 -23.75 -31.32 8.61
C GLY A 175 -25.03 -32.03 8.99
#